data_AF-A0A7C5UJT3-F1
#
_entry.id   AF-A0A7C5UJT3-F1
#
_cell.length_a   1.000
_cell.length_b   1.000
_cell.length_c   1.000
_cell.angle_alpha   90.00
_cell.angle_beta   90.00
_cell.angle_gamma   90.00
#
_symmetry.space_group_name_H-M   'P 1'
#
loop_
_entity.id
_entity.type
_entity.pdbx_description
1 polymer ?
#
loop_
_entity_poly.entity_id
_entity_poly.type
_entity_poly.pdbx_seq_one_letter_code
_entity_poly.pdbx_strand_id
1 'polypeptide(L)'
;MDKGKLTKLLKEVKQGQISIEQALERLSHFPFLDMDFAKLDFHRPLRQGLPEVVFGEGKEIYELEQIIRKIRKAGMNVLVTRIDSLKAKALVKKFKSAKYNPRAGTLKIITHKIPIQGKGLVLVISAGTSDLSV
;
A
#
# COMPACT_ATOMS: atom_id res chain seq x y z
N MET A 1 7.56 -2.47 6.03
CA MET A 1 8.11 -1.77 7.21
C MET A 1 8.61 -0.40 6.78
N ASP A 2 8.50 0.64 7.59
CA ASP A 2 8.99 2.00 7.28
C ASP A 2 10.22 2.37 8.13
N LYS A 3 10.84 3.54 7.86
CA LYS A 3 12.09 3.97 8.50
C LYS A 3 11.94 4.14 10.01
N GLY A 4 10.78 4.60 10.48
CA GLY A 4 10.50 4.77 11.90
C GLY A 4 10.44 3.43 12.62
N LYS A 5 9.70 2.47 12.07
CA LYS A 5 9.61 1.10 12.60
C LYS A 5 10.96 0.37 12.58
N LEU A 6 11.74 0.51 11.52
CA LEU A 6 13.08 -0.08 11.44
C LEU A 6 14.03 0.52 12.48
N THR A 7 14.02 1.85 12.64
CA THR A 7 14.83 2.53 13.67
C THR A 7 14.46 2.04 15.06
N LYS A 8 13.16 1.85 15.34
CA LYS A 8 12.69 1.30 16.61
C LYS A 8 13.20 -0.13 16.81
N LEU A 9 13.04 -0.99 15.81
CA LEU A 9 13.51 -2.39 15.86
C LEU A 9 15.02 -2.47 16.16
N LEU A 10 15.83 -1.67 15.47
CA LEU A 10 17.28 -1.64 15.69
C LEU A 10 17.65 -1.12 17.09
N LYS A 11 16.88 -0.17 17.64
CA LYS A 11 17.05 0.28 19.03
C LYS A 11 16.70 -0.81 20.03
N GLU A 12 15.61 -1.56 19.81
CA GLU A 12 15.21 -2.70 20.64
C GLU A 12 16.31 -3.78 20.68
N VAL A 13 16.93 -4.09 19.54
CA VAL A 13 18.09 -5.00 19.46
C VAL A 13 19.29 -4.45 20.22
N LYS A 14 19.67 -3.18 19.97
CA LYS A 14 20.81 -2.53 20.65
C LYS A 14 20.65 -2.50 22.17
N GLN A 15 19.40 -2.40 22.65
CA GLN A 15 19.06 -2.37 24.07
C GLN A 15 18.90 -3.77 24.68
N GLY A 16 19.05 -4.84 23.89
CA GLY A 16 18.87 -6.22 24.35
C GLY A 16 17.41 -6.59 24.67
N GLN A 17 16.44 -5.78 24.22
CA GLN A 17 15.00 -6.03 24.46
C GLN A 17 14.44 -7.15 23.59
N ILE A 18 15.04 -7.35 22.41
CA ILE A 18 14.73 -8.48 21.52
C ILE A 18 16.05 -9.09 21.03
N SER A 19 16.03 -10.40 20.75
CA SER A 19 17.19 -11.07 20.15
C SER A 19 17.34 -10.71 18.67
N ILE A 20 18.52 -10.99 18.11
CA ILE A 20 18.76 -10.80 16.67
C ILE A 20 17.83 -11.71 15.87
N GLU A 21 17.57 -12.94 16.33
CA GLU A 21 16.68 -13.91 15.68
C GLU A 21 15.23 -13.39 15.65
N GLN A 22 14.75 -12.80 16.74
CA GLN A 22 13.43 -12.16 16.80
C GLN A 22 13.34 -10.94 15.87
N ALA A 23 14.41 -10.17 15.75
CA ALA A 23 14.48 -9.06 14.81
C ALA A 23 14.50 -9.54 13.35
N LEU A 24 15.26 -10.61 13.06
CA LEU A 24 15.30 -11.26 11.75
C LEU A 24 13.95 -11.87 11.37
N GLU A 25 13.20 -12.45 12.31
CA GLU A 25 11.85 -12.94 12.05
C GLU A 25 10.90 -11.79 11.68
N ARG A 26 10.98 -10.65 12.38
CA ARG A 26 10.23 -9.43 12.02
C ARG A 26 10.66 -8.83 10.68
N LEU A 27 11.91 -9.09 10.26
CA LEU A 27 12.45 -8.73 8.95
C LEU A 27 12.17 -9.79 7.88
N SER A 28 11.83 -11.03 8.23
CA SER A 28 11.87 -12.20 7.33
C SER A 28 10.94 -12.14 6.12
N HIS A 29 9.97 -11.23 6.12
CA HIS A 29 9.05 -11.02 4.99
C HIS A 29 9.54 -9.89 4.05
N PHE A 30 10.83 -9.55 4.12
CA PHE A 30 11.50 -8.55 3.29
C PHE A 30 12.39 -9.24 2.24
N PRO A 31 12.51 -8.72 1.00
CA PRO A 31 12.10 -7.39 0.53
C PRO A 31 10.81 -7.36 -0.31
N PHE A 32 10.41 -8.52 -0.82
CA PHE A 32 9.28 -8.68 -1.73
C PHE A 32 8.47 -9.90 -1.32
N LEU A 33 7.15 -9.83 -1.51
CA LEU A 33 6.33 -11.02 -1.55
C LEU A 33 6.03 -11.35 -3.00
N ASP A 34 6.60 -12.44 -3.48
CA ASP A 34 6.27 -12.98 -4.78
C ASP A 34 4.94 -13.74 -4.71
N MET A 35 4.09 -13.46 -5.68
CA MET A 35 2.82 -14.13 -5.92
C MET A 35 2.79 -14.42 -7.41
N ASP A 36 2.16 -15.53 -7.82
CA ASP A 36 2.15 -15.98 -9.22
C ASP A 36 1.72 -14.90 -10.24
N PHE A 37 1.00 -13.88 -9.78
CA PHE A 37 0.46 -12.77 -10.56
C PHE A 37 0.91 -11.36 -10.11
N ALA A 38 1.72 -11.26 -9.04
CA ALA A 38 2.19 -9.97 -8.53
C ALA A 38 3.37 -10.10 -7.59
N LYS A 39 4.35 -9.21 -7.74
CA LYS A 39 5.46 -9.06 -6.78
C LYS A 39 5.26 -7.80 -5.96
N LEU A 40 4.94 -7.95 -4.68
CA LEU A 40 4.68 -6.83 -3.78
C LEU A 40 5.96 -6.34 -3.12
N ASP A 41 6.32 -5.09 -3.34
CA ASP A 41 7.48 -4.44 -2.73
C ASP A 41 7.12 -3.79 -1.39
N PHE A 42 7.50 -4.43 -0.28
CA PHE A 42 7.30 -3.89 1.06
C PHE A 42 8.43 -2.96 1.54
N HIS A 43 9.50 -2.82 0.76
CA HIS A 43 10.60 -1.88 0.96
C HIS A 43 10.33 -0.50 0.36
N ARG A 44 9.36 -0.36 -0.55
CA ARG A 44 9.08 0.92 -1.20
C ARG A 44 8.91 2.09 -0.22
N PRO A 45 8.27 1.94 0.96
CA PRO A 45 8.24 3.00 1.98
C PRO A 45 9.62 3.43 2.49
N LEU A 46 10.57 2.50 2.59
CA LEU A 46 11.93 2.80 3.04
C LEU A 46 12.72 3.55 1.97
N ARG A 47 12.56 3.17 0.70
CA ARG A 47 13.33 3.74 -0.41
C ARG A 47 12.71 5.04 -0.96
N GLN A 48 11.39 5.14 -0.97
CA GLN A 48 10.64 6.23 -1.63
C GLN A 48 9.68 6.98 -0.70
N GLY A 49 9.55 6.58 0.57
CA GLY A 49 8.65 7.23 1.53
C GLY A 49 7.17 6.91 1.34
N LEU A 50 6.79 6.18 0.28
CA LEU A 50 5.40 5.83 -0.05
C LEU A 50 5.20 4.31 -0.15
N PRO A 51 4.02 3.80 0.25
CA PRO A 51 3.66 2.40 0.08
C PRO A 51 3.45 2.04 -1.40
N GLU A 52 3.49 0.73 -1.68
CA GLU A 52 3.20 0.20 -3.00
C GLU A 52 1.76 0.54 -3.44
N VAL A 53 1.61 0.94 -4.71
CA VAL A 53 0.32 1.23 -5.34
C VAL A 53 -0.04 0.08 -6.27
N VAL A 54 -1.23 -0.48 -6.10
CA VAL A 54 -1.71 -1.61 -6.89
C VAL A 54 -2.28 -1.10 -8.20
N PHE A 55 -1.77 -1.60 -9.31
CA PHE A 55 -2.37 -1.41 -10.64
C PHE A 55 -3.52 -2.40 -10.82
N GLY A 56 -4.74 -1.89 -10.95
CA GLY A 56 -5.97 -2.69 -10.95
C GLY A 56 -6.43 -3.17 -12.32
N GLU A 57 -6.03 -2.47 -13.38
CA GLU A 57 -6.35 -2.81 -14.77
C GLU A 57 -5.66 -4.12 -15.16
N GLY A 58 -6.36 -4.99 -15.88
CA GLY A 58 -5.88 -6.33 -16.25
C GLY A 58 -5.87 -7.37 -15.13
N LYS A 59 -6.14 -6.99 -13.86
CA LYS A 59 -6.20 -7.95 -12.73
C LYS A 59 -7.59 -8.50 -12.47
N GLU A 60 -7.65 -9.76 -12.10
CA GLU A 60 -8.88 -10.42 -11.66
C GLU A 60 -9.27 -10.03 -10.23
N ILE A 61 -10.56 -10.14 -9.90
CA ILE A 61 -11.08 -9.80 -8.56
C ILE A 61 -10.35 -10.59 -7.47
N TYR A 62 -10.08 -11.88 -7.74
CA TYR A 62 -9.36 -12.75 -6.82
C TYR A 62 -7.93 -12.25 -6.56
N GLU A 63 -7.20 -11.90 -7.60
CA GLU A 63 -5.82 -11.40 -7.50
C GLU A 63 -5.77 -10.11 -6.68
N LEU A 64 -6.68 -9.18 -6.96
CA LEU A 64 -6.80 -7.93 -6.21
C LEU A 64 -7.12 -8.18 -4.76
N GLU A 65 -8.02 -9.12 -4.45
CA GLU A 65 -8.31 -9.49 -3.07
C GLU A 65 -7.07 -10.02 -2.34
N GLN A 66 -6.32 -10.91 -2.96
CA GLN A 66 -5.12 -11.49 -2.36
C GLN A 66 -4.06 -10.42 -2.10
N ILE A 67 -3.80 -9.55 -3.09
CA ILE A 67 -2.88 -8.42 -2.95
C ILE A 67 -3.30 -7.53 -1.77
N ILE A 68 -4.58 -7.14 -1.72
CA ILE A 68 -5.11 -6.28 -0.66
C ILE A 68 -4.95 -6.95 0.71
N ARG A 69 -5.25 -8.25 0.83
CA ARG A 69 -5.07 -9.00 2.09
C ARG A 69 -3.61 -8.98 2.55
N LYS A 70 -2.66 -9.20 1.64
CA LYS A 70 -1.23 -9.21 1.97
C LYS A 70 -0.73 -7.83 2.39
N ILE A 71 -1.07 -6.77 1.65
CA ILE A 71 -0.69 -5.39 2.01
C ILE A 71 -1.29 -4.99 3.37
N ARG A 72 -2.55 -5.37 3.62
CA ARG A 72 -3.19 -5.13 4.93
C ARG A 72 -2.54 -5.91 6.06
N LYS A 73 -2.16 -7.18 5.84
CA LYS A 73 -1.44 -7.99 6.83
C LYS A 73 -0.08 -7.38 7.19
N ALA A 74 0.56 -6.71 6.22
CA ALA A 74 1.79 -5.93 6.45
C ALA A 74 1.54 -4.58 7.17
N GLY A 75 0.30 -4.26 7.52
CA GLY A 75 -0.07 -3.04 8.24
C GLY A 75 0.06 -1.76 7.41
N MET A 76 0.00 -1.87 6.08
CA MET A 76 0.15 -0.76 5.15
C MET A 76 -1.21 -0.26 4.65
N ASN A 77 -1.26 1.02 4.25
CA ASN A 77 -2.40 1.57 3.52
C ASN A 77 -2.41 0.99 2.10
N VAL A 78 -3.61 0.85 1.52
CA VAL A 78 -3.80 0.34 0.17
C VAL A 78 -4.34 1.44 -0.72
N LEU A 79 -3.75 1.58 -1.90
CA LEU A 79 -4.33 2.29 -3.04
C LEU A 79 -4.32 1.36 -4.25
N VAL A 80 -5.48 1.13 -4.83
CA VAL A 80 -5.67 0.48 -6.13
C VAL A 80 -6.07 1.55 -7.12
N THR A 81 -5.40 1.58 -8.28
CA THR A 81 -5.67 2.52 -9.37
C THR A 81 -6.21 1.78 -10.58
N ARG A 82 -6.88 2.50 -11.49
CA ARG A 82 -7.47 1.96 -12.72
C ARG A 82 -8.37 0.75 -12.48
N ILE A 83 -9.22 0.84 -11.45
CA ILE A 83 -10.18 -0.21 -11.11
C ILE A 83 -11.57 0.15 -11.64
N ASP A 84 -12.20 -0.77 -12.35
CA ASP A 84 -13.57 -0.63 -12.82
C ASP A 84 -14.59 -0.80 -11.69
N SER A 85 -15.83 -0.40 -11.98
CA SER A 85 -16.90 -0.39 -10.98
C SER A 85 -17.33 -1.79 -10.51
N LEU A 86 -17.21 -2.83 -11.35
CA LEU A 86 -17.59 -4.20 -10.99
C LEU A 86 -16.60 -4.76 -9.98
N LYS A 87 -15.30 -4.67 -10.28
CA LYS A 87 -14.22 -5.10 -9.38
C LYS A 87 -14.26 -4.31 -8.08
N ALA A 88 -14.43 -2.99 -8.16
CA ALA A 88 -14.50 -2.15 -6.97
C ALA A 88 -15.68 -2.51 -6.06
N LYS A 89 -16.89 -2.73 -6.62
CA LYS A 89 -18.07 -3.16 -5.84
C LYS A 89 -17.83 -4.48 -5.14
N ALA A 90 -17.22 -5.45 -5.82
CA ALA A 90 -16.89 -6.75 -5.22
C ALA A 90 -15.90 -6.60 -4.05
N LEU A 91 -14.88 -5.76 -4.20
CA LEU A 91 -13.89 -5.51 -3.16
C LEU A 91 -14.45 -4.73 -1.98
N VAL A 92 -15.35 -3.75 -2.20
CA VAL A 92 -16.02 -3.00 -1.12
C VAL A 92 -16.90 -3.91 -0.26
N LYS A 93 -17.59 -4.89 -0.87
CA LYS A 93 -18.35 -5.91 -0.12
C LYS A 93 -17.45 -6.75 0.79
N LYS A 94 -16.25 -7.11 0.32
CA LYS A 94 -15.28 -7.93 1.07
C LYS A 94 -14.50 -7.12 2.12
N PHE A 95 -14.22 -5.86 1.83
CA PHE A 95 -13.44 -4.96 2.68
C PHE A 95 -14.28 -3.74 3.05
N LYS A 96 -14.99 -3.81 4.17
CA LYS A 96 -15.88 -2.72 4.64
C LYS A 96 -15.19 -1.36 4.81
N SER A 97 -13.87 -1.32 5.02
CA SER A 97 -13.08 -0.09 5.11
C SER A 97 -12.62 0.47 3.75
N ALA A 98 -12.91 -0.22 2.65
CA ALA A 98 -12.58 0.23 1.31
C ALA A 98 -13.50 1.37 0.86
N LYS A 99 -12.90 2.39 0.27
CA LYS A 99 -13.59 3.53 -0.34
C LYS A 99 -13.24 3.57 -1.82
N TYR A 100 -14.25 3.40 -2.67
CA TYR A 100 -14.13 3.51 -4.12
C TYR A 100 -14.45 4.93 -4.57
N ASN A 101 -13.63 5.47 -5.48
CA ASN A 101 -13.86 6.70 -6.20
C ASN A 101 -14.05 6.34 -7.68
N PRO A 102 -15.29 6.36 -8.21
CA PRO A 102 -15.59 5.98 -9.58
C PRO A 102 -14.95 6.93 -10.59
N ARG A 103 -14.98 8.24 -10.34
CA ARG A 103 -14.44 9.25 -11.26
C ARG A 103 -12.93 9.13 -11.45
N ALA A 104 -12.20 8.77 -10.39
CA ALA A 104 -10.76 8.56 -10.46
C ALA A 104 -10.37 7.12 -10.84
N GLY A 105 -11.33 6.19 -10.90
CA GLY A 105 -11.03 4.76 -11.04
C GLY A 105 -10.12 4.24 -9.93
N THR A 106 -10.32 4.68 -8.67
CA THR A 106 -9.44 4.29 -7.55
C THR A 106 -10.19 3.67 -6.39
N LEU A 107 -9.57 2.72 -5.69
CA LEU A 107 -10.06 2.17 -4.44
C LEU A 107 -8.97 2.31 -3.37
N LYS A 108 -9.33 2.83 -2.20
CA LYS A 108 -8.39 3.00 -1.08
C LYS A 108 -8.86 2.33 0.19
N ILE A 109 -7.92 1.81 0.97
CA ILE A 109 -8.13 1.33 2.34
C ILE A 109 -7.08 2.00 3.22
N ILE A 110 -7.52 2.84 4.16
CA ILE A 110 -6.63 3.58 5.06
C ILE A 110 -6.74 2.97 6.46
N THR A 111 -5.65 2.40 6.95
CA THR A 111 -5.51 1.79 8.29
C THR A 111 -4.87 2.73 9.30
N HIS A 112 -4.04 3.66 8.84
CA HIS A 112 -3.40 4.69 9.67
C HIS A 112 -3.32 6.01 8.91
N LYS A 113 -3.32 7.12 9.65
CA LYS A 113 -3.16 8.46 9.08
C LYS A 113 -1.77 8.58 8.45
N ILE A 114 -1.71 9.14 7.25
CA ILE A 114 -0.46 9.52 6.61
C ILE A 114 -0.09 10.90 7.17
N PRO A 115 1.07 11.06 7.84
CA PRO A 115 1.48 12.35 8.35
C PRO A 115 1.70 13.31 7.16
N ILE A 116 1.17 14.53 7.27
CA ILE A 116 1.44 15.57 6.29
C ILE A 116 2.89 15.99 6.47
N GLN A 117 3.74 15.63 5.50
CA GLN A 117 5.14 16.01 5.48
C GLN A 117 5.34 17.12 4.45
N GLY A 118 5.75 18.30 4.92
CA GLY A 118 5.94 19.49 4.08
C GLY A 118 4.71 20.39 3.98
N LYS A 119 4.95 21.66 3.64
CA LYS A 119 3.95 22.71 3.35
C LYS A 119 4.45 23.58 2.19
N GLY A 120 4.88 22.95 1.10
CA GLY A 120 5.31 23.65 -0.11
C GLY A 120 4.12 24.00 -1.02
N LEU A 121 4.36 24.90 -1.97
CA LEU A 121 3.42 25.12 -3.07
C LEU A 121 3.43 23.89 -3.98
N VAL A 122 2.27 23.26 -4.15
CA VAL A 122 2.07 22.16 -5.10
C VAL A 122 1.18 22.68 -6.22
N LEU A 123 1.74 22.80 -7.42
CA LEU A 123 0.99 23.14 -8.63
C LEU A 123 0.47 21.87 -9.30
N VAL A 124 -0.84 21.76 -9.47
CA VAL A 124 -1.47 20.70 -10.27
C VAL A 124 -1.81 21.30 -11.63
N ILE A 125 -1.17 20.80 -12.68
CA ILE A 125 -1.42 21.22 -14.07
C ILE A 125 -2.14 20.07 -14.77
N SER A 126 -3.27 20.36 -15.42
CA SER A 126 -3.96 19.42 -16.33
C SER A 126 -4.31 20.12 -17.64
N ALA A 127 -4.37 19.35 -18.72
CA ALA A 127 -4.74 19.82 -20.06
C ALA A 127 -6.26 19.86 -20.29
N GLY A 128 -7.06 19.83 -19.21
CA GLY A 128 -8.52 19.90 -19.26
C GLY A 128 -9.20 18.54 -19.07
N THR A 129 -10.41 18.40 -19.61
CA THR A 129 -11.29 17.24 -19.36
C THR A 129 -10.81 15.92 -19.97
N SER A 130 -9.87 15.94 -20.92
CA SER A 130 -9.30 14.71 -21.52
C SER A 130 -8.38 13.94 -20.56
N ASP A 131 -7.83 14.59 -19.53
CA ASP A 131 -7.07 13.94 -18.46
C ASP A 131 -7.97 13.32 -17.38
N LEU A 132 -9.28 13.60 -17.44
CA LEU A 132 -10.27 12.85 -16.69
C LEU A 132 -10.56 11.57 -17.46
N SER A 133 -10.52 10.43 -16.79
CA SER A 133 -11.12 9.19 -17.32
C SER A 133 -12.65 9.39 -17.36
N VAL A 134 -13.13 10.05 -18.41
CA VAL A 134 -14.55 10.07 -18.83
C VAL A 134 -14.89 8.79 -19.57
#